data_AF-F7PNB1-F1
#
_entry.id   AF-F7PNB1-F1
#
_cell.length_a   1.000
_cell.length_b   1.000
_cell.length_c   1.000
_cell.angle_alpha   90.00
_cell.angle_beta   90.00
_cell.angle_gamma   90.00
#
_symmetry.space_group_name_H-M   'P 1'
#
loop_
_entity.id
_entity.type
_entity.pdbx_description
1 polymer ?
#
loop_
_entity_poly.entity_id
_entity_poly.type
_entity_poly.pdbx_seq_one_letter_code
_entity_poly.pdbx_strand_id
1 'polypeptide(L)'
;MSDDMTSRVDVVVIGRTSDVRAVAEELAASQTVVFVTDRHDQARAAERAGVSTHRTTFETGLGREGVAAEAALVATEEDAVNLLLTQHLRVRGDVDTVITRINDETRRVAFDDVATETLTPAETDVRTVRDTLEAS
;
A
#
# COMPACT_ATOMS: atom_id res chain seq x y z
N MET A 1 -13.26 -9.73 19.49
CA MET A 1 -14.08 -9.71 18.27
C MET A 1 -13.10 -9.62 17.13
N SER A 2 -12.96 -10.71 16.39
CA SER A 2 -12.17 -10.75 15.16
C SER A 2 -13.09 -10.15 14.10
N ASP A 3 -12.74 -8.98 13.58
CA ASP A 3 -13.48 -8.40 12.46
C ASP A 3 -13.35 -9.33 11.25
N ASP A 4 -14.49 -9.61 10.66
CA ASP A 4 -14.65 -10.51 9.52
C ASP A 4 -14.02 -9.84 8.29
N MET A 5 -12.78 -10.20 7.96
CA MET A 5 -12.04 -9.71 6.78
C MET A 5 -12.60 -10.27 5.45
N THR A 6 -13.89 -10.60 5.38
CA THR A 6 -14.54 -11.15 4.17
C THR A 6 -15.22 -10.09 3.30
N SER A 7 -15.32 -8.82 3.73
CA SER A 7 -15.77 -7.75 2.85
C SER A 7 -14.59 -7.21 2.04
N ARG A 8 -14.66 -7.35 0.71
CA ARG A 8 -13.79 -6.65 -0.23
C ARG A 8 -13.81 -5.14 0.07
N VAL A 9 -12.64 -4.52 0.16
CA VAL A 9 -12.49 -3.07 0.39
C VAL A 9 -12.07 -2.36 -0.88
N ASP A 10 -12.19 -1.03 -0.91
CA ASP A 10 -11.79 -0.27 -2.10
C ASP A 10 -10.25 -0.26 -2.21
N VAL A 11 -9.56 0.07 -1.12
CA VAL A 11 -8.10 0.21 -1.12
C VAL A 11 -7.42 -0.42 0.09
N VAL A 12 -6.31 -1.11 -0.16
CA VAL A 12 -5.38 -1.56 0.87
C VAL A 12 -4.07 -0.79 0.75
N VAL A 13 -3.62 -0.16 1.82
CA VAL A 13 -2.37 0.61 1.84
C VAL A 13 -1.37 -0.06 2.77
N ILE A 14 -0.23 -0.50 2.24
CA ILE A 14 0.77 -1.29 2.97
C ILE A 14 2.06 -0.48 3.11
N GLY A 15 2.47 -0.22 4.36
CA GLY A 15 3.66 0.60 4.60
C GLY A 15 4.12 0.64 6.05
N ARG A 16 5.26 1.31 6.27
CA ARG A 16 5.90 1.47 7.60
C ARG A 16 6.08 2.92 8.01
N THR A 17 5.86 3.85 7.09
CA THR A 17 6.27 5.23 7.23
C THR A 17 5.06 6.15 7.35
N SER A 18 5.29 7.34 7.91
CA SER A 18 4.22 8.30 8.17
C SER A 18 3.58 8.87 6.91
N ASP A 19 4.35 9.00 5.81
CA ASP A 19 3.82 9.44 4.51
C ASP A 19 2.84 8.42 3.94
N VAL A 20 3.13 7.13 4.07
CA VAL A 20 2.25 6.06 3.55
C VAL A 20 1.01 5.92 4.42
N ARG A 21 1.13 6.09 5.74
CA ARG A 21 -0.03 6.23 6.62
C ARG A 21 -0.90 7.43 6.22
N ALA A 22 -0.29 8.59 5.92
CA ALA A 22 -1.03 9.77 5.51
C ALA A 22 -1.80 9.53 4.21
N VAL A 23 -1.24 8.79 3.24
CA VAL A 23 -1.98 8.36 2.05
C VAL A 23 -3.23 7.54 2.43
N ALA A 24 -3.11 6.60 3.38
CA ALA A 24 -4.26 5.83 3.84
C ALA A 24 -5.33 6.69 4.51
N GLU A 25 -4.92 7.68 5.32
CA GLU A 25 -5.81 8.64 5.99
C GLU A 25 -6.56 9.53 5.00
N GLU A 26 -5.87 10.06 3.98
CA GLU A 26 -6.50 10.88 2.95
C GLU A 26 -7.49 10.08 2.09
N LEU A 27 -7.13 8.85 1.71
CA LEU A 27 -8.03 7.98 0.94
C LEU A 27 -9.27 7.57 1.75
N ALA A 28 -9.11 7.35 3.06
CA ALA A 28 -10.20 6.99 3.96
C ALA A 28 -11.29 8.07 4.08
N ALA A 29 -11.01 9.30 3.65
CA ALA A 29 -12.02 10.37 3.60
C ALA A 29 -13.15 10.10 2.60
N SER A 30 -12.92 9.24 1.60
CA SER A 30 -13.90 8.96 0.54
C SER A 30 -14.02 7.49 0.14
N GLN A 31 -13.15 6.61 0.62
CA GLN A 31 -13.07 5.19 0.25
C GLN A 31 -12.99 4.30 1.50
N THR A 32 -13.36 3.03 1.35
CA THR A 32 -13.13 2.00 2.36
C THR A 32 -11.67 1.58 2.31
N VAL A 33 -10.90 1.97 3.32
CA VAL A 33 -9.44 1.75 3.36
C VAL A 33 -9.03 0.86 4.54
N VAL A 34 -8.11 -0.06 4.27
CA VAL A 34 -7.36 -0.79 5.30
C VAL A 34 -5.88 -0.43 5.21
N PHE A 35 -5.33 0.10 6.31
CA PHE A 35 -3.90 0.35 6.45
C PHE A 35 -3.21 -0.87 7.06
N VAL A 36 -2.19 -1.41 6.37
CA VAL A 36 -1.45 -2.59 6.80
C VAL A 36 -0.01 -2.21 7.15
N THR A 37 0.42 -2.56 8.36
CA THR A 37 1.76 -2.22 8.85
C THR A 37 2.31 -3.24 9.83
N ASP A 38 3.63 -3.34 9.96
CA ASP A 38 4.30 -4.03 11.06
C ASP A 38 4.69 -3.08 12.21
N ARG A 39 4.52 -1.76 12.01
CA ARG A 39 4.91 -0.72 12.97
C ARG A 39 3.77 -0.37 13.93
N HIS A 40 3.97 -0.64 15.22
CA HIS A 40 2.97 -0.39 16.25
C HIS A 40 2.58 1.09 16.37
N ASP A 41 3.54 2.01 16.30
CA ASP A 41 3.34 3.45 16.35
C ASP A 41 2.50 3.97 15.18
N GLN A 42 2.77 3.48 13.96
CA GLN A 42 1.98 3.85 12.78
C GLN A 42 0.56 3.27 12.84
N ALA A 43 0.41 2.02 13.29
CA ALA A 43 -0.90 1.41 13.49
C ALA A 43 -1.75 2.24 14.47
N ARG A 44 -1.18 2.62 15.61
CA ARG A 44 -1.86 3.46 16.62
C ARG A 44 -2.19 4.86 16.10
N ALA A 45 -1.40 5.41 15.19
CA ALA A 45 -1.69 6.70 14.58
C ALA A 45 -2.87 6.61 13.62
N ALA A 46 -2.88 5.59 12.75
CA ALA A 46 -3.98 5.34 11.82
C ALA A 46 -5.31 5.05 12.53
N GLU A 47 -5.29 4.19 13.56
CA GLU A 47 -6.46 3.89 14.41
C GLU A 47 -7.05 5.17 15.04
N ARG A 48 -6.18 6.08 15.52
CA ARG A 48 -6.62 7.37 16.11
C ARG A 48 -7.22 8.31 15.07
N ALA A 49 -6.81 8.20 13.82
CA ALA A 49 -7.38 8.93 12.69
C ALA A 49 -8.67 8.27 12.16
N GLY A 50 -9.10 7.13 12.71
CA GLY A 50 -10.31 6.42 12.29
C GLY A 50 -10.10 5.48 11.10
N VAL A 51 -8.86 5.20 10.73
CA VAL A 51 -8.53 4.28 9.63
C VAL A 51 -8.48 2.84 10.14
N SER A 52 -9.20 1.94 9.47
CA SER A 52 -9.13 0.51 9.76
C SER A 52 -7.70 0.02 9.56
N THR A 53 -7.15 -0.67 10.56
CA THR A 53 -5.73 -1.00 10.60
C THR A 53 -5.54 -2.49 10.84
N HIS A 54 -4.70 -3.11 10.02
CA HIS A 54 -4.25 -4.49 10.20
C HIS A 54 -2.75 -4.52 10.50
N ARG A 55 -2.38 -5.14 11.63
CA ARG A 55 -0.97 -5.28 12.01
C ARG A 55 -0.48 -6.69 11.72
N THR A 56 0.51 -6.81 10.84
CA THR A 56 1.13 -8.09 10.48
C THR A 56 2.62 -7.91 10.21
N THR A 57 3.39 -9.00 10.28
CA THR A 57 4.83 -8.99 9.98
C THR A 57 5.06 -9.25 8.50
N PHE A 58 5.72 -8.33 7.79
CA PHE A 58 5.91 -8.47 6.34
C PHE A 58 6.82 -9.64 5.94
N GLU A 59 7.73 -10.06 6.81
CA GLU A 59 8.62 -11.21 6.58
C GLU A 59 7.87 -12.54 6.45
N THR A 60 6.73 -12.69 7.14
CA THR A 60 5.88 -13.89 7.09
C THR A 60 4.71 -13.74 6.11
N GLY A 61 4.62 -12.61 5.42
CA GLY A 61 3.55 -12.25 4.49
C GLY A 61 2.35 -11.59 5.16
N LEU A 62 1.29 -11.35 4.38
CA LEU A 62 0.09 -10.65 4.87
C LEU A 62 -0.89 -11.55 5.64
N GLY A 63 -0.48 -12.78 5.97
CA GLY A 63 -1.33 -13.78 6.62
C GLY A 63 -1.84 -14.88 5.65
N ARG A 64 -2.69 -15.78 6.16
CA ARG A 64 -3.37 -16.82 5.37
C ARG A 64 -4.72 -16.37 4.82
N GLU A 65 -5.30 -15.35 5.44
CA GLU A 65 -6.53 -14.70 4.99
C GLU A 65 -6.14 -13.82 3.81
N GLY A 66 -6.66 -14.14 2.62
CA GLY A 66 -6.36 -13.39 1.41
C GLY A 66 -6.85 -11.95 1.55
N VAL A 67 -6.08 -11.00 1.04
CA VAL A 67 -6.52 -9.61 0.91
C VAL A 67 -7.43 -9.50 -0.30
N ALA A 68 -8.65 -9.00 -0.12
CA ALA A 68 -9.60 -8.73 -1.21
C ALA A 68 -9.82 -7.21 -1.33
N ALA A 69 -9.40 -6.62 -2.46
CA ALA A 69 -9.52 -5.19 -2.69
C ALA A 69 -9.59 -4.82 -4.19
N GLU A 70 -10.09 -3.64 -4.54
CA GLU A 70 -9.98 -3.14 -5.91
C GLU A 70 -8.52 -2.74 -6.22
N ALA A 71 -7.88 -2.02 -5.29
CA ALA A 71 -6.48 -1.62 -5.41
C ALA A 71 -5.67 -1.87 -4.14
N ALA A 72 -4.37 -2.14 -4.32
CA ALA A 72 -3.40 -2.16 -3.23
C ALA A 72 -2.20 -1.27 -3.54
N LEU A 73 -1.79 -0.44 -2.58
CA LEU A 73 -0.53 0.31 -2.61
C LEU A 73 0.49 -0.38 -1.70
N VAL A 74 1.61 -0.83 -2.26
CA VAL A 74 2.74 -1.38 -1.51
C VAL A 74 3.87 -0.36 -1.48
N ALA A 75 4.09 0.26 -0.34
CA ALA A 75 5.08 1.33 -0.19
C ALA A 75 5.81 1.23 1.16
N THR A 76 6.74 0.30 1.27
CA THR A 76 7.73 0.31 2.35
C THR A 76 9.02 1.00 1.89
N GLU A 77 9.89 1.29 2.85
CA GLU A 77 11.23 1.85 2.64
C GLU A 77 12.22 0.86 1.97
N GLU A 78 11.83 -0.41 1.81
CA GLU A 78 12.70 -1.47 1.29
C GLU A 78 12.11 -2.14 0.04
N ASP A 79 12.79 -2.01 -1.11
CA ASP A 79 12.32 -2.60 -2.37
C ASP A 79 12.18 -4.12 -2.33
N ALA A 80 13.06 -4.80 -1.57
CA ALA A 80 12.97 -6.25 -1.41
C ALA A 80 11.67 -6.67 -0.69
N VAL A 81 11.24 -5.89 0.30
CA VAL A 81 9.97 -6.10 1.02
C VAL A 81 8.80 -5.77 0.11
N ASN A 82 8.88 -4.66 -0.63
CA ASN A 82 7.84 -4.28 -1.59
C ASN A 82 7.63 -5.36 -2.64
N LEU A 83 8.70 -5.94 -3.16
CA LEU A 83 8.64 -7.02 -4.15
C LEU A 83 7.97 -8.26 -3.56
N LEU A 84 8.37 -8.70 -2.37
CA LEU A 84 7.78 -9.85 -1.68
C LEU A 84 6.28 -9.67 -1.44
N LEU A 85 5.87 -8.50 -0.94
CA LEU A 85 4.47 -8.19 -0.66
C LEU A 85 3.64 -8.12 -1.94
N THR A 86 4.19 -7.55 -3.02
CA THR A 86 3.54 -7.48 -4.33
C THR A 86 3.33 -8.89 -4.90
N GLN A 87 4.36 -9.75 -4.84
CA GLN A 87 4.24 -11.16 -5.25
C GLN A 87 3.19 -11.90 -4.41
N HIS A 88 3.14 -11.64 -3.11
CA HIS A 88 2.15 -12.25 -2.23
C HIS A 88 0.72 -11.84 -2.63
N LEU A 89 0.47 -10.55 -2.87
CA LEU A 89 -0.83 -10.06 -3.34
C LEU A 89 -1.22 -10.66 -4.68
N ARG A 90 -0.28 -10.75 -5.62
CA ARG A 90 -0.54 -11.33 -6.95
C ARG A 90 -0.90 -12.82 -6.90
N VAL A 91 -0.26 -13.59 -6.02
CA VAL A 91 -0.43 -15.05 -5.95
C VAL A 91 -1.59 -15.47 -5.04
N ARG A 92 -1.88 -14.69 -3.99
CA ARG A 92 -2.82 -15.07 -2.92
C ARG A 92 -3.91 -14.05 -2.64
N GLY A 93 -3.78 -12.83 -3.11
CA GLY A 93 -4.80 -11.79 -2.98
C GLY A 93 -5.85 -11.91 -4.08
N ASP A 94 -7.04 -11.39 -3.79
CA ASP A 94 -8.07 -11.03 -4.76
C ASP A 94 -8.00 -9.50 -4.95
N VAL A 95 -6.92 -9.03 -5.59
CA VAL A 95 -6.65 -7.61 -5.83
C VAL A 95 -6.52 -7.34 -7.32
N ASP A 96 -7.34 -6.44 -7.85
CA ASP A 96 -7.35 -6.15 -9.29
C ASP A 96 -6.11 -5.35 -9.72
N THR A 97 -5.75 -4.34 -8.92
CA THR A 97 -4.63 -3.43 -9.22
C THR A 97 -3.62 -3.40 -8.07
N VAL A 98 -2.38 -3.83 -8.34
CA VAL A 98 -1.28 -3.72 -7.37
C VAL A 98 -0.32 -2.64 -7.84
N ILE A 99 -0.26 -1.54 -7.07
CA ILE A 99 0.63 -0.41 -7.27
C ILE A 99 1.79 -0.53 -6.29
N THR A 100 3.02 -0.50 -6.79
CA THR A 100 4.22 -0.70 -5.96
C THR A 100 5.19 0.47 -6.04
N ARG A 101 5.60 0.99 -4.88
CA ARG A 101 6.67 1.99 -4.77
C ARG A 101 8.02 1.32 -5.01
N ILE A 102 8.82 1.90 -5.89
CA ILE A 102 10.22 1.56 -6.12
C ILE A 102 11.06 2.73 -5.59
N ASN A 103 11.90 2.44 -4.59
CA ASN A 103 12.77 3.42 -3.97
C ASN A 103 14.08 3.58 -4.76
N ASP A 104 14.60 2.50 -5.35
CA ASP A 104 15.78 2.49 -6.23
C ASP A 104 15.36 2.12 -7.67
N GLU A 105 15.30 3.12 -8.55
CA GLU A 105 14.85 2.96 -9.95
C GLU A 105 15.65 1.90 -10.71
N THR A 106 16.91 1.64 -10.36
CA THR A 106 17.74 0.62 -11.00
C THR A 106 17.18 -0.80 -10.80
N ARG A 107 16.29 -0.99 -9.82
CA ARG A 107 15.64 -2.26 -9.48
C ARG A 107 14.28 -2.42 -10.14
N ARG A 108 13.81 -1.47 -10.95
CA ARG A 108 12.47 -1.49 -11.56
C ARG A 108 12.18 -2.78 -12.32
N VAL A 109 13.18 -3.31 -13.03
CA VAL A 109 13.06 -4.58 -13.77
C VAL A 109 12.64 -5.77 -12.91
N ALA A 110 12.90 -5.75 -11.60
CA ALA A 110 12.49 -6.83 -10.71
C ALA A 110 10.98 -6.84 -10.43
N PHE A 111 10.28 -5.75 -10.72
CA PHE A 111 8.84 -5.59 -10.53
C PHE A 111 8.03 -5.78 -11.82
N ASP A 112 8.72 -5.89 -12.97
CA ASP A 112 8.12 -6.22 -14.26
C ASP A 112 7.36 -7.54 -14.14
N ASP A 113 6.13 -7.58 -14.67
CA ASP A 113 5.22 -8.72 -14.56
C ASP A 113 4.92 -9.18 -13.13
N VAL A 114 5.18 -8.35 -12.11
CA VAL A 114 4.76 -8.61 -10.72
C VAL A 114 3.72 -7.59 -10.30
N ALA A 115 4.03 -6.30 -10.41
CA ALA A 115 3.08 -5.22 -10.14
C ALA A 115 2.19 -4.95 -11.36
N THR A 116 0.98 -4.45 -11.12
CA THR A 116 0.15 -3.89 -12.20
C THR A 116 0.72 -2.53 -12.61
N GLU A 117 1.12 -1.73 -11.62
CA GLU A 117 1.75 -0.42 -11.81
C GLU A 117 2.91 -0.21 -10.84
N THR A 118 3.88 0.58 -11.26
CA THR A 118 5.03 0.95 -10.42
C THR A 118 5.16 2.47 -10.36
N LEU A 119 5.49 3.00 -9.19
CA LEU A 119 5.79 4.42 -9.00
C LEU A 119 7.11 4.60 -8.28
N THR A 120 7.85 5.63 -8.64
CA THR A 120 8.98 6.15 -7.88
C THR A 120 8.57 7.42 -7.13
N PRO A 121 9.23 7.76 -6.00
CA PRO A 121 9.03 9.04 -5.35
C PRO A 121 9.23 10.23 -6.32
N ALA A 122 10.26 10.15 -7.17
CA ALA A 122 10.56 11.18 -8.16
C ALA A 122 9.43 11.37 -9.21
N GLU A 123 8.83 10.29 -9.72
CA GLU A 123 7.67 10.38 -10.62
C GLU A 123 6.47 11.06 -9.93
N THR A 124 6.26 10.77 -8.63
CA THR A 124 5.19 11.39 -7.83
C THR A 124 5.42 12.89 -7.67
N ASP A 125 6.64 13.29 -7.35
CA ASP A 125 7.02 14.70 -7.21
C ASP A 125 6.86 15.46 -8.54
N VAL A 126 7.36 14.87 -9.64
CA VAL A 126 7.27 15.48 -10.99
C VAL A 126 5.81 15.64 -11.41
N ARG A 127 4.97 14.62 -11.17
CA ARG A 127 3.53 14.70 -11.46
C ARG A 127 2.86 15.81 -10.66
N THR A 128 3.14 15.89 -9.37
CA THR A 128 2.58 16.93 -8.49
C THR A 128 2.96 18.34 -8.97
N VAL A 129 4.22 18.56 -9.36
CA VAL A 129 4.67 19.85 -9.91
C VAL A 129 3.95 20.17 -11.22
N ARG A 130 3.81 19.20 -12.13
CA ARG A 130 3.11 19.41 -13.41
C ARG A 130 1.64 19.75 -13.21
N ASP A 131 0.94 18.95 -12.41
CA ASP A 131 -0.49 19.15 -12.13
C ASP A 131 -0.75 20.54 -11.51
N THR A 132 0.17 21.02 -10.66
CA THR A 132 0.10 22.36 -10.06
C THR A 132 0.27 23.48 -11.08
N LEU A 133 1.22 23.33 -12.01
CA LEU A 133 1.49 24.32 -13.06
C LEU A 133 0.38 24.36 -14.12
N GLU A 134 -0.26 23.23 -14.41
CA GLU A 134 -1.36 23.14 -15.38
C GLU A 134 -2.71 23.64 -14.80
N ALA A 135 -2.87 23.61 -13.48
CA ALA A 135 -4.03 24.16 -12.78
C ALA A 135 -3.95 25.68 -12.51
N SER A 136 -2.82 26.32 -12.85
CA SER A 136 -2.54 27.76 -12.66
C SER A 136 -2.79 28.57 -13.93
#